data_AF-A0A5K1HF75-F1
#
_entry.id   AF-A0A5K1HF75-F1
#
_cell.length_a   1.000
_cell.length_b   1.000
_cell.length_c   1.000
_cell.angle_alpha   90.00
_cell.angle_beta   90.00
_cell.angle_gamma   90.00
#
_symmetry.space_group_name_H-M   'P 1'
#
loop_
_entity.id
_entity.type
_entity.pdbx_description
1 polymer ?
#
loop_
_entity_poly.entity_id
_entity_poly.type
_entity_poly.pdbx_seq_one_letter_code
_entity_poly.pdbx_strand_id
1 'polypeptide(L)'
;YSMCNDNDDFGYDRSLTGSYWVYQRLVPLNRYKIVVYSGDSDPAVPYSGTIFWINKMRQELKLPTQEYWRPWYTVNNANGKQNSGSVWTLANNFKLVTFKGVGHMAPQWNNEGGYRMINNLLHGEAL
;
A
#
# COMPACT_ATOMS: atom_id res chain seq x y z
N TYR A 1 -30.56 -0.92 -4.05
CA TYR A 1 -29.22 -0.55 -3.56
C TYR A 1 -28.20 -1.35 -4.36
N SER A 2 -27.23 -0.70 -4.99
CA SER A 2 -26.11 -1.36 -5.66
C SER A 2 -24.80 -0.77 -5.14
N MET A 3 -23.77 -1.61 -5.00
CA MET A 3 -22.42 -1.19 -4.59
C MET A 3 -21.66 -0.49 -5.72
N CYS A 4 -21.95 -0.87 -6.98
CA CYS A 4 -21.35 -0.30 -8.19
C CYS A 4 -22.46 0.06 -9.19
N ASN A 5 -22.30 1.16 -9.94
CA ASN A 5 -23.17 1.49 -11.07
C ASN A 5 -22.46 1.07 -12.37
N ASP A 6 -23.06 0.15 -13.12
CA ASP A 6 -22.60 -0.35 -14.40
C ASP A 6 -23.38 0.23 -15.58
N ASN A 7 -24.30 1.16 -15.33
CA ASN A 7 -24.98 1.89 -16.40
C ASN A 7 -23.99 2.81 -17.11
N ASP A 8 -24.13 2.94 -18.43
CA ASP A 8 -23.37 3.88 -19.27
C ASP A 8 -23.73 5.37 -19.02
N ASP A 9 -24.44 5.66 -17.92
CA ASP A 9 -24.82 7.02 -17.52
C ASP A 9 -23.70 7.76 -16.76
N PHE A 10 -22.62 7.05 -16.41
CA PHE A 10 -21.44 7.62 -15.77
C PHE A 10 -20.31 7.86 -16.79
N GLY A 11 -20.23 9.09 -17.31
CA GLY A 11 -19.18 9.52 -18.24
C GLY A 11 -17.80 9.63 -17.58
N TYR A 12 -17.13 8.50 -17.34
CA TYR A 12 -15.77 8.46 -16.79
C TYR A 12 -14.71 8.50 -17.89
N ASP A 13 -14.05 9.64 -18.05
CA ASP A 13 -12.87 9.75 -18.90
C ASP A 13 -11.61 9.27 -18.17
N ARG A 14 -11.09 8.11 -18.57
CA ARG A 14 -9.96 7.48 -17.92
C ARG A 14 -8.66 8.18 -18.31
N SER A 15 -8.07 8.88 -17.34
CA SER A 15 -6.70 9.37 -17.47
C SER A 15 -5.68 8.22 -17.58
N LEU A 16 -4.92 8.21 -18.67
CA LEU A 16 -3.81 7.25 -18.88
C LEU A 16 -2.64 7.47 -17.92
N THR A 17 -2.46 8.71 -17.41
CA THR A 17 -1.39 9.03 -16.45
C THR A 17 -1.72 8.60 -15.02
N GLY A 18 -3.01 8.37 -14.74
CA GLY A 18 -3.50 8.08 -13.40
C GLY A 18 -3.03 9.12 -12.36
N SER A 19 -2.82 8.67 -11.13
CA SER A 19 -2.40 9.51 -10.01
C SER A 19 -0.87 9.63 -9.86
N TYR A 20 -0.06 9.04 -10.74
CA TYR A 20 1.40 8.97 -10.57
C TYR A 20 2.05 10.34 -10.35
N TRP A 21 1.67 11.31 -11.18
CA TRP A 21 2.19 12.67 -11.16
C TRP A 21 1.90 13.39 -9.83
N VAL A 22 0.83 13.02 -9.13
CA VAL A 22 0.47 13.59 -7.83
C VAL A 22 1.52 13.20 -6.79
N TYR A 23 1.90 11.93 -6.75
CA TYR A 23 2.90 11.43 -5.80
C TYR A 23 4.30 11.97 -6.09
N GLN A 24 4.65 12.18 -7.35
CA GLN A 24 5.90 12.87 -7.72
C GLN A 24 5.99 14.28 -7.12
N ARG A 25 4.84 14.93 -6.84
CA ARG A 25 4.79 16.24 -6.17
C ARG A 25 4.68 16.12 -4.65
N LEU A 26 3.94 15.15 -4.12
CA LEU A 26 3.70 15.02 -2.68
C LEU A 26 4.88 14.42 -1.91
N VAL A 27 5.51 13.38 -2.45
CA VAL A 27 6.60 12.66 -1.76
C VAL A 27 7.80 13.57 -1.45
N PRO A 28 8.27 14.44 -2.37
CA PRO A 28 9.38 15.37 -2.07
C PRO A 28 9.07 16.39 -0.97
N LEU A 29 7.80 16.70 -0.70
CA LEU A 29 7.44 17.68 0.32
C LEU A 29 7.76 17.21 1.74
N ASN A 30 7.94 15.89 1.94
CA ASN A 30 8.25 15.27 3.23
C ASN A 30 7.37 15.76 4.40
N ARG A 31 6.09 16.00 4.11
CA ARG A 31 5.10 16.51 5.07
C ARG A 31 3.94 15.54 5.31
N TYR A 32 3.88 14.46 4.54
CA TYR A 32 2.81 13.48 4.57
C TYR A 32 3.38 12.09 4.89
N LYS A 33 2.64 11.33 5.70
CA LYS A 33 2.88 9.90 5.85
C LYS A 33 2.14 9.18 4.72
N ILE A 34 2.86 8.60 3.77
CA ILE A 34 2.28 7.96 2.59
C ILE A 34 2.52 6.46 2.67
N VAL A 35 1.45 5.69 2.77
CA VAL A 35 1.48 4.22 2.71
C VAL A 35 0.68 3.77 1.51
N VAL A 36 1.34 3.02 0.63
CA VAL A 36 0.68 2.24 -0.42
C VAL A 36 0.59 0.81 0.11
N TYR A 37 -0.58 0.18 -0.01
CA TYR A 37 -0.74 -1.22 0.38
C TYR A 37 -1.21 -2.08 -0.79
N SER A 38 -0.88 -3.37 -0.74
CA SER A 38 -1.31 -4.34 -1.75
C SER A 38 -1.46 -5.73 -1.16
N GLY A 39 -2.55 -6.43 -1.46
CA GLY A 39 -2.60 -7.88 -1.29
C GLY A 39 -1.66 -8.56 -2.28
N ASP A 40 -0.86 -9.53 -1.83
CA ASP A 40 0.10 -10.23 -2.70
C ASP A 40 -0.55 -11.28 -3.63
N SER A 41 -1.82 -11.58 -3.40
CA SER A 41 -2.62 -12.55 -4.14
C SER A 41 -3.72 -11.88 -4.99
N ASP A 42 -3.67 -10.56 -5.18
CA ASP A 42 -4.62 -9.81 -6.02
C ASP A 42 -4.27 -9.95 -7.52
N PRO A 43 -5.15 -10.55 -8.35
CA PRO A 43 -4.93 -10.61 -9.79
C PRO A 43 -5.38 -9.33 -10.53
N ALA A 44 -6.26 -8.52 -9.94
CA ALA A 44 -6.82 -7.33 -10.61
C ALA A 44 -5.82 -6.18 -10.65
N VAL A 45 -5.12 -5.93 -9.53
CA VAL A 45 -4.02 -4.98 -9.43
C VAL A 45 -2.83 -5.65 -8.71
N PRO A 46 -2.03 -6.46 -9.42
CA PRO A 46 -0.96 -7.24 -8.81
C PRO A 46 0.09 -6.36 -8.12
N TYR A 47 0.54 -6.81 -6.95
CA TYR A 47 1.53 -6.08 -6.15
C TYR A 47 2.87 -5.84 -6.88
N SER A 48 3.19 -6.66 -7.89
CA SER A 48 4.36 -6.47 -8.76
C SER A 48 4.30 -5.15 -9.53
N GLY A 49 3.12 -4.75 -10.00
CA GLY A 49 2.89 -3.44 -10.62
C GLY A 49 3.10 -2.31 -9.63
N THR A 50 2.64 -2.48 -8.40
CA THR A 50 2.88 -1.53 -7.29
C THR A 50 4.37 -1.39 -6.97
N ILE A 51 5.12 -2.50 -6.89
CA ILE A 51 6.57 -2.48 -6.69
C ILE A 51 7.26 -1.71 -7.84
N PHE A 52 6.89 -1.99 -9.09
CA PHE A 52 7.44 -1.28 -10.24
C PHE A 52 7.17 0.22 -10.18
N TRP A 53 5.92 0.60 -9.88
CA TRP A 53 5.49 1.99 -9.75
C TRP A 53 6.27 2.75 -8.67
N ILE A 54 6.45 2.14 -7.49
CA ILE A 54 7.23 2.71 -6.39
C ILE A 54 8.72 2.78 -6.75
N ASN A 55 9.29 1.72 -7.34
CA ASN A 55 10.70 1.69 -7.70
C ASN A 55 11.04 2.71 -8.80
N LYS A 56 10.15 2.91 -9.77
CA LYS A 56 10.29 3.97 -10.78
C LYS A 56 10.35 5.34 -10.12
N MET A 57 9.40 5.65 -9.23
CA MET A 57 9.39 6.91 -8.48
C MET A 57 10.63 7.10 -7.62
N ARG A 58 11.05 6.04 -6.94
CA ARG A 58 12.28 6.02 -6.13
C ARG A 58 13.50 6.42 -6.95
N GLN A 59 13.64 5.87 -8.16
CA GLN A 59 14.74 6.18 -9.07
C GLN A 59 14.68 7.64 -9.56
N GLU A 60 13.51 8.08 -10.03
CA GLU A 60 13.30 9.44 -10.55
C GLU A 60 13.57 10.51 -9.50
N LEU A 61 13.12 10.29 -8.26
CA LEU A 61 13.28 11.22 -7.15
C LEU A 61 14.56 10.98 -6.34
N LYS A 62 15.39 10.01 -6.73
CA LYS A 62 16.59 9.58 -6.00
C LYS A 62 16.32 9.30 -4.51
N LEU A 63 15.17 8.70 -4.21
CA LEU A 63 14.77 8.38 -2.83
C LEU A 63 15.58 7.19 -2.31
N PRO A 64 16.37 7.35 -1.24
CA PRO A 64 17.07 6.21 -0.66
C PRO A 64 16.08 5.26 0.02
N THR A 65 16.41 3.97 0.00
CA THR A 65 15.77 2.99 0.86
C THR A 65 16.23 3.26 2.29
N GLN A 66 15.30 3.54 3.20
CA GLN A 66 15.59 3.68 4.63
C GLN A 66 15.60 2.31 5.32
N GLU A 67 14.66 1.44 4.94
CA GLU A 67 14.60 0.09 5.44
C GLU A 67 14.32 -0.87 4.28
N TYR A 68 15.20 -1.86 4.12
CA TYR A 68 15.03 -2.88 3.10
C TYR A 68 13.78 -3.72 3.35
N TRP A 69 13.31 -4.34 2.27
CA TRP A 69 12.17 -5.24 2.29
C TRP A 69 12.30 -6.27 3.41
N ARG A 70 11.35 -6.26 4.35
CA ARG A 70 11.34 -7.17 5.50
C ARG A 70 9.93 -7.61 5.85
N PRO A 71 9.76 -8.76 6.53
CA PRO A 71 8.46 -9.16 7.01
C PRO A 71 7.94 -8.20 8.10
N TRP A 72 6.61 -8.12 8.20
CA TRP A 72 5.92 -7.57 9.36
C TRP A 72 4.92 -8.60 9.88
N TYR A 73 4.50 -8.44 11.12
CA TYR A 73 3.76 -9.48 11.83
C TYR A 73 2.50 -8.92 12.48
N THR A 74 1.51 -9.76 12.72
CA THR A 74 0.43 -9.49 13.69
C THR A 74 0.50 -10.51 14.80
N VAL A 75 0.04 -10.12 15.98
CA VAL A 75 -0.05 -11.01 17.14
C VAL A 75 -1.51 -11.11 17.51
N ASN A 76 -2.05 -12.32 17.55
CA ASN A 76 -3.38 -12.54 18.10
C ASN A 76 -3.33 -13.62 19.20
N ASN A 77 -4.32 -13.61 20.08
CA ASN A 77 -4.36 -14.49 21.26
C ASN A 77 -4.53 -15.97 20.89
N ALA A 78 -5.02 -16.29 19.68
CA ALA A 78 -5.30 -17.66 19.26
C ALA A 78 -4.10 -18.36 18.61
N ASN A 79 -3.33 -17.66 17.77
CA ASN A 79 -2.32 -18.23 16.87
C ASN A 79 -0.93 -17.60 17.06
N GLY A 80 -0.78 -16.70 18.04
CA GLY A 80 0.48 -16.02 18.35
C GLY A 80 0.92 -15.07 17.23
N LYS A 81 2.25 -14.94 17.05
CA LYS A 81 2.86 -14.06 16.05
C LYS A 81 2.84 -14.71 14.67
N GLN A 82 2.17 -14.09 13.71
CA GLN A 82 2.06 -14.56 12.33
C GLN A 82 2.60 -13.51 11.35
N ASN A 83 3.22 -13.97 10.25
CA ASN A 83 3.70 -13.08 9.20
C ASN A 83 2.49 -12.56 8.41
N SER A 84 2.31 -11.24 8.41
CA SER A 84 1.17 -10.58 7.79
C SER A 84 1.51 -9.97 6.43
N GLY A 85 2.77 -10.03 6.02
CA GLY A 85 3.26 -9.54 4.73
C GLY A 85 4.64 -8.92 4.85
N SER A 86 4.95 -7.96 3.99
CA SER A 86 6.25 -7.28 3.99
C SER A 86 6.11 -5.78 3.92
N VAL A 87 7.12 -5.06 4.44
CA VAL A 87 7.19 -3.60 4.36
C VAL A 87 8.49 -3.20 3.67
N TRP A 88 8.41 -2.16 2.84
CA TRP A 88 9.55 -1.48 2.24
C TRP A 88 9.46 0.01 2.54
N THR A 89 10.44 0.53 3.28
CA THR A 89 10.44 1.94 3.72
C THR A 89 11.46 2.73 2.91
N LEU A 90 10.97 3.79 2.26
CA LEU A 90 11.79 4.78 1.56
C LEU A 90 11.89 6.05 2.39
N ALA A 91 12.82 6.92 2.02
CA ALA A 91 12.87 8.27 2.54
C ALA A 91 11.54 9.02 2.32
N ASN A 92 11.40 10.14 3.04
CA ASN A 92 10.24 11.02 2.99
C ASN A 92 8.92 10.37 3.43
N ASN A 93 8.99 9.48 4.43
CA ASN A 93 7.81 8.83 5.02
C ASN A 93 6.94 8.07 3.99
N PHE A 94 7.57 7.51 2.96
CA PHE A 94 6.90 6.77 1.90
C PHE A 94 7.16 5.26 2.02
N LYS A 95 6.10 4.47 2.14
CA LYS A 95 6.21 3.02 2.40
C LYS A 95 5.29 2.20 1.51
N LEU A 96 5.74 1.00 1.16
CA LEU A 96 4.91 -0.08 0.63
C LEU A 96 4.65 -1.09 1.73
N VAL A 97 3.39 -1.49 1.93
CA VAL A 97 2.99 -2.59 2.82
C VAL A 97 2.27 -3.65 1.99
N THR A 98 2.84 -4.85 1.88
CA THR A 98 2.10 -5.98 1.33
C THR A 98 1.37 -6.74 2.41
N PHE A 99 0.25 -7.34 2.04
CA PHE A 99 -0.47 -8.29 2.86
C PHE A 99 -0.31 -9.70 2.29
N LYS A 100 0.15 -10.62 3.13
CA LYS A 100 0.40 -12.01 2.73
C LYS A 100 -0.90 -12.79 2.56
N GLY A 101 -1.04 -13.48 1.43
CA GLY A 101 -2.10 -14.45 1.16
C GLY A 101 -3.49 -13.85 0.96
N VAL A 102 -3.59 -12.54 0.68
CA VAL A 102 -4.87 -11.86 0.48
C VAL A 102 -4.92 -11.11 -0.84
N GLY A 103 -6.13 -10.96 -1.38
CA GLY A 103 -6.39 -10.28 -2.65
C GLY A 103 -6.67 -8.78 -2.50
N HIS A 104 -7.46 -8.25 -3.43
CA HIS A 104 -7.74 -6.82 -3.60
C HIS A 104 -8.23 -6.13 -2.32
N MET A 105 -9.17 -6.76 -1.61
CA MET A 105 -9.76 -6.25 -0.37
C MET A 105 -8.94 -6.70 0.85
N ALA A 106 -7.65 -6.36 0.90
CA ALA A 106 -6.72 -6.83 1.94
C ALA A 106 -7.23 -6.65 3.38
N PRO A 107 -7.79 -5.49 3.78
CA PRO A 107 -8.33 -5.33 5.14
C PRO A 107 -9.53 -6.22 5.46
N GLN A 108 -10.30 -6.70 4.47
CA GLN A 108 -11.43 -7.60 4.69
C GLN A 108 -10.99 -9.04 5.00
N TRP A 109 -9.87 -9.47 4.41
CA TRP A 109 -9.35 -10.83 4.55
C TRP A 109 -8.27 -10.95 5.62
N ASN A 110 -7.58 -9.85 5.96
CA ASN A 110 -6.67 -9.76 7.09
C ASN A 110 -7.06 -8.55 7.97
N ASN A 111 -8.18 -8.70 8.69
CA ASN A 111 -8.76 -7.65 9.53
C ASN A 111 -7.76 -7.10 10.57
N GLU A 112 -7.08 -7.99 11.29
CA GLU A 112 -6.09 -7.63 12.31
C GLU A 112 -4.93 -6.84 11.70
N GLY A 113 -4.39 -7.32 10.57
CA GLY A 113 -3.33 -6.63 9.86
C GLY A 113 -3.77 -5.27 9.32
N GLY A 114 -4.99 -5.17 8.79
CA GLY A 114 -5.55 -3.94 8.27
C GLY A 114 -5.70 -2.89 9.36
N TYR A 115 -6.28 -3.29 10.50
CA TYR A 115 -6.40 -2.46 11.69
C TYR A 115 -5.04 -2.00 12.21
N ARG A 116 -4.09 -2.92 12.35
CA ARG A 116 -2.73 -2.59 12.83
C ARG A 116 -2.01 -1.64 11.87
N MET A 117 -2.11 -1.86 10.55
CA MET A 117 -1.50 -0.99 9.55
C MET A 117 -2.00 0.45 9.66
N ILE A 118 -3.32 0.66 9.70
CA ILE A 118 -3.89 2.01 9.78
C ILE A 118 -3.58 2.67 11.13
N ASN A 119 -3.68 1.92 12.23
CA ASN A 119 -3.38 2.45 13.56
C ASN A 119 -1.92 2.92 13.67
N ASN A 120 -0.98 2.10 13.17
CA ASN A 120 0.45 2.43 13.22
C ASN A 120 0.79 3.60 12.31
N LEU A 121 0.12 3.72 11.15
CA LEU A 121 0.27 4.89 10.28
C LEU A 121 -0.14 6.18 11.00
N LEU A 122 -1.31 6.20 11.64
CA LEU A 122 -1.84 7.37 12.35
C LEU A 122 -0.90 7.80 13.47
N HIS A 123 -0.45 6.86 14.30
CA HIS A 123 0.41 7.13 15.45
C HIS A 123 1.90 7.26 15.11
N GLY A 124 2.32 6.92 13.89
CA GLY A 124 3.73 6.96 13.49
C GLY A 124 4.56 5.80 14.03
N GLU A 125 3.92 4.68 14.32
CA GLU A 125 4.57 3.46 14.82
C GLU A 125 5.08 2.58 13.67
N ALA A 126 6.05 1.73 13.98
CA ALA A 126 6.57 0.74 13.04
C ALA A 126 5.60 -0.44 12.87
N LEU A 127 5.60 -1.06 11.68
CA LEU A 127 4.96 -2.36 11.42
C LEU A 127 5.91 -3.51 11.72
#